data_AF-A0A842IV69-F1
#
_entry.id   AF-A0A842IV69-F1
#
_cell.length_a   1.000
_cell.length_b   1.000
_cell.length_c   1.000
_cell.angle_alpha   90.00
_cell.angle_beta   90.00
_cell.angle_gamma   90.00
#
_symmetry.space_group_name_H-M   'P 1'
#
loop_
_entity.id
_entity.type
_entity.pdbx_description
1 polymer ?
#
loop_
_entity_poly.entity_id
_entity_poly.type
_entity_poly.pdbx_seq_one_letter_code
_entity_poly.pdbx_strand_id
1 'polypeptide(L)'
;MEKIRTYDIEKIDELFEILRGWEKVFLLVVTQNFVLEIQDKFPSGFYAHGYLNFHDKKTSIGGHLSVSKIKKILLVEGIMFGRKSCSIKFYSENDDEIFSIYVPRDENKELIPECLESFNNL
;
A
#
# COMPACT_ATOMS: atom_id res chain seq x y z
N MET A 1 -18.58 1.11 11.19
CA MET A 1 -17.42 1.38 12.07
C MET A 1 -16.20 0.78 11.40
N GLU A 2 -15.09 1.51 11.34
CA GLU A 2 -13.85 1.00 10.74
C GLU A 2 -13.22 -0.07 11.63
N LYS A 3 -12.68 -1.11 11.00
CA LYS A 3 -11.85 -2.12 11.67
C LYS A 3 -10.40 -1.82 11.33
N ILE A 4 -9.61 -1.51 12.35
CA ILE A 4 -8.20 -1.14 12.23
C ILE A 4 -7.35 -2.19 12.94
N ARG A 5 -6.36 -2.75 12.25
CA ARG A 5 -5.31 -3.62 12.81
C ARG A 5 -3.96 -2.95 12.60
N THR A 6 -3.04 -3.12 13.54
CA THR A 6 -1.63 -2.72 13.34
C THR A 6 -0.89 -3.89 12.70
N TYR A 7 -0.07 -3.61 11.69
CA TYR A 7 0.85 -4.58 11.13
C TYR A 7 2.24 -4.40 11.75
N ASP A 8 2.94 -5.50 11.97
CA ASP A 8 4.26 -5.51 12.57
C ASP A 8 5.29 -4.90 11.61
N ILE A 9 5.89 -3.78 12.02
CA ILE A 9 6.82 -3.04 11.17
C ILE A 9 8.12 -3.82 10.91
N GLU A 10 8.49 -4.74 11.80
CA GLU A 10 9.67 -5.60 11.59
C GLU A 10 9.48 -6.52 10.37
N LYS A 11 8.24 -6.76 9.94
CA LYS A 11 7.87 -7.59 8.79
C LYS A 11 7.59 -6.80 7.51
N ILE A 12 8.00 -5.52 7.44
CA ILE A 12 7.66 -4.67 6.30
C ILE A 12 8.17 -5.22 4.95
N ASP A 13 9.31 -5.90 4.94
CA ASP A 13 9.83 -6.53 3.72
C ASP A 13 8.96 -7.72 3.28
N GLU A 14 8.45 -8.53 4.22
CA GLU A 14 7.49 -9.60 3.92
C GLU A 14 6.20 -9.02 3.32
N LEU A 15 5.71 -7.91 3.89
CA LEU A 15 4.56 -7.19 3.37
C LEU A 15 4.80 -6.69 1.93
N PHE A 16 5.98 -6.14 1.63
CA PHE A 16 6.31 -5.72 0.27
C PHE A 16 6.35 -6.91 -0.70
N GLU A 17 6.88 -8.07 -0.31
CA GLU A 17 6.83 -9.28 -1.14
C GLU A 17 5.39 -9.76 -1.38
N ILE A 18 4.53 -9.72 -0.36
CA ILE A 18 3.10 -10.04 -0.52
C ILE A 18 2.45 -9.10 -1.54
N LEU A 19 2.71 -7.79 -1.44
CA LEU A 19 2.18 -6.80 -2.37
C LEU A 19 2.71 -6.99 -3.80
N ARG A 20 3.96 -7.43 -3.98
CA ARG A 20 4.51 -7.84 -5.28
C ARG A 20 3.80 -9.06 -5.86
N GLY A 21 3.21 -9.91 -5.01
CA GLY A 21 2.40 -11.05 -5.42
C GLY A 21 1.08 -10.65 -6.10
N TRP A 22 0.44 -9.57 -5.63
CA TRP A 22 -0.87 -9.12 -6.15
C TRP A 22 -0.81 -8.71 -7.61
N GLU A 23 -1.85 -8.99 -8.39
CA GLU A 23 -1.87 -8.64 -9.82
C GLU A 23 -1.59 -7.16 -10.08
N LYS A 24 -2.15 -6.29 -9.24
CA LYS A 24 -1.91 -4.85 -9.16
C LYS A 24 -2.19 -4.36 -7.74
N VAL A 25 -1.72 -3.17 -7.43
CA VAL A 25 -2.10 -2.40 -6.24
C VAL A 25 -2.83 -1.14 -6.68
N PHE A 26 -3.60 -0.53 -5.77
CA PHE A 26 -4.07 0.85 -5.96
C PHE A 26 -3.35 1.76 -4.96
N LEU A 27 -2.26 2.38 -5.43
CA LEU A 27 -1.38 3.22 -4.63
C LEU A 27 -1.88 4.65 -4.60
N LEU A 28 -1.99 5.22 -3.39
CA LEU A 28 -2.36 6.60 -3.16
C LEU A 28 -1.25 7.35 -2.43
N VAL A 29 -0.92 8.54 -2.93
CA VAL A 29 -0.13 9.55 -2.20
C VAL A 29 -0.99 10.78 -2.07
N VAL A 30 -1.29 11.17 -0.83
CA VAL A 30 -2.16 12.31 -0.53
C VAL A 30 -1.31 13.47 -0.05
N THR A 31 -1.45 14.60 -0.72
CA THR A 31 -0.98 15.91 -0.26
C THR A 31 -2.17 16.80 0.05
N GLN A 32 -1.94 17.99 0.60
CA GLN A 32 -3.01 18.92 0.97
C GLN A 32 -3.97 19.24 -0.18
N ASN A 33 -3.48 19.31 -1.42
CA ASN A 33 -4.26 19.78 -2.57
C ASN A 33 -4.25 18.81 -3.76
N PHE A 34 -3.64 17.64 -3.60
CA PHE A 34 -3.50 16.68 -4.68
C PHE A 34 -3.47 15.26 -4.15
N VAL A 35 -4.32 14.42 -4.72
CA VAL A 35 -4.31 12.98 -4.52
C VAL A 35 -3.75 12.37 -5.80
N LEU A 36 -2.59 11.73 -5.69
CA LEU A 36 -2.00 10.96 -6.77
C LEU A 36 -2.39 9.49 -6.60
N GLU A 37 -2.89 8.92 -7.69
CA GLU A 37 -3.43 7.56 -7.76
C GLU A 37 -2.72 6.78 -8.85
N ILE A 38 -2.21 5.59 -8.53
CA ILE A 38 -1.61 4.67 -9.52
C ILE A 38 -2.20 3.27 -9.32
N GLN A 39 -2.70 2.68 -10.41
CA GLN A 39 -3.10 1.27 -10.45
C GLN A 39 -2.11 0.49 -11.33
N ASP A 40 -1.20 -0.24 -10.69
CA ASP A 40 -0.15 -0.98 -11.40
C ASP A 40 0.45 -2.06 -10.48
N LYS A 41 1.39 -2.86 -10.99
CA LYS A 41 2.13 -3.84 -10.19
C LYS A 41 2.97 -3.14 -9.14
N PHE A 42 2.99 -3.64 -7.89
CA PHE A 42 3.88 -3.12 -6.87
C PHE A 42 5.34 -3.37 -7.27
N PRO A 43 6.23 -2.36 -7.23
CA PRO A 43 7.55 -2.45 -7.83
C PRO A 43 8.49 -3.38 -7.07
N SER A 44 9.34 -4.07 -7.83
CA SER A 44 10.59 -4.61 -7.29
C SER A 44 11.59 -3.48 -7.01
N GLY A 45 12.55 -3.74 -6.12
CA GLY A 45 13.52 -2.73 -5.72
C GLY A 45 14.66 -3.28 -4.87
N PHE A 46 15.63 -2.42 -4.57
CA PHE A 46 16.80 -2.76 -3.76
C PHE A 46 17.12 -1.65 -2.76
N TYR A 47 17.68 -2.03 -1.62
CA TYR A 47 18.12 -1.11 -0.59
C TYR A 47 19.50 -0.52 -0.93
N ALA A 48 19.57 0.80 -1.03
CA ALA A 48 20.84 1.53 -1.18
C ALA A 48 20.68 2.98 -0.71
N HIS A 49 21.77 3.56 -0.18
CA HIS A 49 21.82 4.95 0.28
C HIS A 49 20.71 5.36 1.26
N GLY A 50 20.17 4.42 2.04
CA GLY A 50 19.08 4.67 3.01
C GLY A 50 17.67 4.63 2.44
N TYR A 51 17.50 4.21 1.18
CA TYR A 51 16.21 4.08 0.50
C TYR A 51 15.99 2.66 -0.01
N LEU A 52 14.72 2.24 -0.08
CA LEU A 52 14.26 1.22 -1.01
C LEU A 52 14.01 1.89 -2.37
N ASN A 53 14.80 1.54 -3.37
CA ASN A 53 14.78 2.18 -4.68
C ASN A 53 13.95 1.35 -5.67
N PHE A 54 12.93 1.97 -6.27
CA PHE A 54 12.02 1.35 -7.23
C PHE A 54 12.39 1.77 -8.67
N HIS A 55 12.95 0.84 -9.43
CA HIS A 55 13.34 1.01 -10.84
C HIS A 55 12.92 -0.20 -11.69
N ASP A 56 11.71 -0.69 -11.44
CA ASP A 56 11.17 -1.83 -12.16
C ASP A 56 10.53 -1.37 -13.48
N LYS A 57 11.02 -1.89 -14.62
CA LYS A 57 10.50 -1.55 -15.95
C LYS A 57 9.09 -2.08 -16.22
N LYS A 58 8.57 -2.97 -15.37
CA LYS A 58 7.25 -3.60 -15.52
C LYS A 58 6.11 -2.81 -14.88
N THR A 59 6.40 -1.71 -14.21
CA THR A 59 5.40 -0.87 -13.53
C THR A 59 5.78 0.60 -13.68
N SER A 60 4.75 1.44 -13.68
CA SER A 60 4.88 2.90 -13.64
C SER A 60 5.24 3.42 -12.23
N ILE A 61 5.12 2.59 -11.19
CA ILE A 61 5.49 2.96 -9.83
C ILE A 61 7.02 2.94 -9.70
N GLY A 62 7.63 4.11 -9.82
CA GLY A 62 9.05 4.34 -9.59
C GLY A 62 9.28 5.32 -8.43
N GLY A 63 10.51 5.36 -7.91
CA GLY A 63 10.92 6.33 -6.91
C GLY A 63 11.80 5.76 -5.80
N HIS A 64 11.84 6.45 -4.66
CA HIS A 64 12.72 6.13 -3.54
C HIS A 64 11.92 6.23 -2.24
N LEU A 65 11.82 5.13 -1.51
CA LEU A 65 11.10 5.07 -0.23
C LEU A 65 12.10 5.00 0.93
N SER A 66 12.07 6.00 1.81
CA SER A 66 12.80 5.95 3.08
C SER A 66 12.08 5.02 4.07
N VAL A 67 12.28 3.71 3.94
CA VAL A 67 11.60 2.70 4.77
C VAL A 67 11.81 2.95 6.27
N SER A 68 12.99 3.43 6.67
CA SER A 68 13.30 3.78 8.07
C SER A 68 12.43 4.91 8.67
N LYS A 69 11.76 5.70 7.82
CA LYS A 69 10.83 6.78 8.21
C LYS A 69 9.40 6.30 8.40
N ILE A 70 9.06 5.09 7.96
CA ILE A 70 7.81 4.44 8.33
C ILE A 70 7.94 4.04 9.80
N LYS A 71 6.97 4.42 10.62
CA LYS A 71 6.93 4.10 12.06
C LYS A 71 5.69 3.31 12.47
N LYS A 72 4.68 3.27 11.60
CA LYS A 72 3.43 2.57 11.87
C LYS A 72 2.77 2.16 10.56
N ILE A 73 2.25 0.95 10.54
CA ILE A 73 1.53 0.38 9.41
C ILE A 73 0.16 -0.05 9.92
N LEU A 74 -0.90 0.46 9.30
CA LEU A 74 -2.28 0.14 9.67
C LEU A 74 -2.99 -0.57 8.53
N LEU A 75 -3.64 -1.69 8.86
CA LEU A 75 -4.59 -2.38 8.00
C LEU A 75 -5.99 -1.86 8.35
N VAL A 76 -6.64 -1.18 7.41
CA VAL A 76 -7.93 -0.52 7.61
C VAL A 76 -8.96 -1.17 6.71
N GLU A 77 -10.02 -1.70 7.31
CA GLU A 77 -11.24 -2.12 6.63
C GLU A 77 -12.37 -1.16 7.01
N GLY A 78 -13.01 -0.56 6.03
CA GLY A 78 -14.04 0.46 6.24
C GLY A 78 -14.96 0.63 5.06
N ILE A 79 -15.71 1.73 5.07
CA ILE A 79 -16.58 2.15 3.97
C ILE A 79 -16.03 3.45 3.39
N MET A 80 -15.67 3.46 2.11
CA MET A 80 -15.36 4.68 1.38
C MET A 80 -16.34 4.86 0.24
N PHE A 81 -16.93 6.07 0.15
CA PHE A 81 -17.96 6.41 -0.84
C PHE A 81 -19.07 5.35 -0.97
N GLY A 82 -19.53 4.83 0.16
CA GLY A 82 -20.62 3.85 0.24
C GLY A 82 -20.23 2.40 -0.10
N ARG A 83 -18.94 2.08 -0.28
CA ARG A 83 -18.46 0.73 -0.62
C ARG A 83 -17.40 0.23 0.35
N LYS A 84 -17.35 -1.08 0.58
CA LYS A 84 -16.30 -1.73 1.37
C LYS A 84 -14.94 -1.42 0.77
N SER A 85 -14.02 -0.91 1.59
CA SER A 85 -12.65 -0.57 1.21
C SER A 85 -11.68 -1.21 2.19
N CYS A 86 -10.58 -1.75 1.66
CA CYS A 86 -9.49 -2.33 2.44
C CYS A 86 -8.18 -1.66 2.03
N SER A 87 -7.44 -1.12 2.98
CA SER A 87 -6.19 -0.39 2.71
C SER A 87 -5.10 -0.69 3.74
N ILE A 88 -3.86 -0.64 3.29
CA ILE A 88 -2.64 -0.68 4.09
C ILE A 88 -2.08 0.74 4.07
N LYS A 89 -1.99 1.37 5.24
CA LYS A 89 -1.57 2.77 5.39
C LYS A 89 -0.24 2.85 6.13
N PHE A 90 0.69 3.61 5.58
CA PHE A 90 2.04 3.77 6.12
C PHE A 90 2.20 5.16 6.70
N TYR A 91 2.59 5.26 7.97
CA TYR A 91 2.67 6.50 8.71
C TYR A 91 4.08 6.81 9.18
N SER A 92 4.39 8.10 9.23
CA SER A 92 5.64 8.62 9.78
C SER A 92 5.63 8.68 11.31
N GLU A 93 6.73 9.14 11.90
CA GLU A 93 6.86 9.39 13.34
C GLU A 93 5.88 10.46 13.87
N ASN A 94 5.43 11.36 13.00
CA ASN A 94 4.50 12.45 13.33
C ASN A 94 3.02 12.07 13.06
N ASP A 95 2.73 10.79 12.83
CA ASP A 95 1.40 10.30 12.39
C ASP A 95 0.90 10.88 11.05
N ASP A 96 1.78 11.50 10.25
CA ASP A 96 1.48 11.86 8.86
C ASP A 96 1.45 10.59 7.96
N GLU A 97 0.40 10.42 7.15
CA GLU A 97 0.32 9.35 6.15
C GLU A 97 1.35 9.60 5.03
N ILE A 98 2.29 8.67 4.86
CA ILE A 98 3.33 8.72 3.84
C ILE A 98 2.72 8.32 2.49
N PHE A 99 2.03 7.18 2.47
CA PHE A 99 1.25 6.67 1.34
C PHE A 99 0.32 5.56 1.83
N SER A 100 -0.58 5.13 0.96
CA SER A 100 -1.43 3.96 1.19
C SER A 100 -1.55 3.07 -0.04
N ILE A 101 -1.81 1.79 0.23
CA ILE A 101 -2.08 0.77 -0.77
C ILE A 101 -3.47 0.21 -0.52
N TYR A 102 -4.37 0.37 -1.47
CA TYR A 102 -5.71 -0.18 -1.41
C TYR A 102 -5.75 -1.52 -2.13
N VAL A 103 -6.56 -2.44 -1.59
CA VAL A 103 -6.96 -3.66 -2.30
C VAL A 103 -7.62 -3.21 -3.60
N PRO A 104 -7.10 -3.63 -4.77
CA PRO A 104 -7.58 -3.16 -6.05
C PRO A 104 -8.99 -3.67 -6.34
N ARG A 105 -9.63 -3.05 -7.34
CA ARG A 105 -10.91 -3.49 -7.88
C ARG A 105 -10.77 -4.00 -9.31
N ASP A 106 -11.68 -4.90 -9.66
CA ASP A 106 -11.88 -5.41 -11.01
C ASP A 106 -12.68 -4.41 -11.88
N GLU A 107 -12.97 -4.82 -13.11
CA GLU A 107 -13.74 -4.05 -14.09
C GLU A 107 -15.18 -3.77 -13.64
N ASN A 108 -15.75 -4.66 -12.81
CA ASN A 108 -17.09 -4.53 -12.23
C ASN A 108 -17.09 -3.62 -10.98
N LYS A 109 -15.93 -3.09 -10.59
CA LYS A 109 -15.71 -2.30 -9.37
C LYS A 109 -15.90 -3.10 -8.09
N GLU A 110 -15.72 -4.42 -8.12
CA GLU A 110 -15.65 -5.29 -6.96
C GLU A 110 -14.20 -5.47 -6.50
N LEU A 111 -13.98 -5.71 -5.20
CA LEU A 111 -12.62 -6.00 -4.70
C LEU A 111 -12.12 -7.31 -5.31
N ILE A 112 -10.89 -7.32 -5.81
CA ILE A 112 -10.29 -8.53 -6.39
C ILE A 112 -10.15 -9.60 -5.29
N PRO A 113 -10.80 -10.77 -5.43
CA PRO A 113 -10.93 -11.75 -4.35
C PRO A 113 -9.59 -12.22 -3.77
N GLU A 114 -8.60 -12.51 -4.62
CA GLU A 114 -7.30 -13.01 -4.21
C GLU A 114 -6.50 -11.96 -3.42
N CYS A 115 -6.59 -10.70 -3.83
CA CYS A 115 -5.96 -9.58 -3.12
C CYS A 115 -6.67 -9.31 -1.79
N LEU A 116 -7.99 -9.43 -1.75
CA LEU A 116 -8.79 -9.28 -0.53
C LEU A 116 -8.49 -10.40 0.47
N GLU A 117 -8.42 -11.65 0.03
CA GLU A 117 -8.03 -12.78 0.87
C GLU A 117 -6.62 -12.60 1.42
N SER A 118 -5.67 -12.22 0.55
CA SER A 118 -4.31 -11.90 0.96
C SER A 118 -4.27 -10.80 2.02
N PHE A 119 -5.03 -9.71 1.86
CA PHE A 119 -5.15 -8.64 2.87
C PHE A 119 -5.77 -9.13 4.19
N ASN A 120 -6.77 -10.01 4.14
CA ASN A 120 -7.40 -10.52 5.35
C ASN A 120 -6.43 -11.36 6.20
N ASN A 121 -5.50 -12.05 5.54
CA ASN A 121 -4.44 -12.87 6.14
C ASN A 121 -3.23 -12.06 6.65
N LEU A 122 -3.18 -10.75 6.40
CA LEU A 122 -2.20 -9.83 7.00
C LEU A 122 -2.48 -9.54 8.49
#